data_AF-A0A424HS66-F1
#
_entry.id   AF-A0A424HS66-F1
#
_cell.length_a   1.000
_cell.length_b   1.000
_cell.length_c   1.000
_cell.angle_alpha   90.00
_cell.angle_beta   90.00
_cell.angle_gamma   90.00
#
_symmetry.space_group_name_H-M   'P 1'
#
loop_
_entity.id
_entity.type
_entity.pdbx_description
1 polymer ?
#
loop_
_entity_poly.entity_id
_entity_poly.type
_entity_poly.pdbx_seq_one_letter_code
_entity_poly.pdbx_strand_id
1 'polypeptide(L)'
;MSAAALNPTDIQAFTAEDFSPPDAFVNFCTNGGQPLASIIGGKRVPGSMNAAIDVINPGTKEVLARVAEMGYDEVNLAVECGYQAYHGGWKNTLV
;
A
#
# COMPACT_ATOMS: atom_id res chain seq x y z
N MET A 1 -0.75 41.47 29.75
CA MET A 1 -0.81 41.01 28.34
C MET A 1 -2.09 40.22 28.19
N SER A 2 -3.05 40.74 27.43
CA SER A 2 -4.42 40.21 27.32
C SER A 2 -4.46 39.08 26.29
N ALA A 3 -5.01 37.93 26.67
CA ALA A 3 -5.40 36.89 25.72
C ALA A 3 -6.64 37.39 24.99
N ALA A 4 -6.48 37.79 23.72
CA ALA A 4 -7.61 38.12 22.87
C ALA A 4 -8.46 36.85 22.65
N ALA A 5 -9.73 36.92 23.05
CA ALA A 5 -10.70 35.86 22.79
C ALA A 5 -10.94 35.76 21.28
N LEU A 6 -10.69 34.59 20.70
CA LEU A 6 -11.01 34.29 19.31
C LEU A 6 -12.54 34.28 19.13
N ASN A 7 -13.06 35.04 18.16
CA ASN A 7 -14.49 35.05 17.85
C ASN A 7 -14.87 33.74 17.13
N PRO A 8 -16.00 33.09 17.47
CA PRO A 8 -16.42 31.82 16.86
C PRO A 8 -16.66 31.86 15.35
N THR A 9 -16.77 33.06 14.75
CA THR A 9 -16.90 33.27 13.31
C THR A 9 -15.58 33.14 12.54
N ASP A 10 -14.44 33.04 13.24
CA ASP A 10 -13.11 32.92 12.65
C ASP A 10 -12.64 31.45 12.61
N ILE A 11 -13.53 30.51 12.28
CA ILE A 11 -13.12 29.14 11.95
C ILE A 11 -12.36 29.20 10.62
N GLN A 12 -11.06 29.45 10.71
CA GLN A 12 -10.15 29.35 9.58
C GLN A 12 -9.88 27.86 9.38
N ALA A 13 -10.50 27.27 8.35
CA ALA A 13 -10.14 25.92 7.93
C ALA A 13 -8.70 25.96 7.45
N PHE A 14 -7.76 25.46 8.25
CA PHE A 14 -6.40 25.17 7.82
C PHE A 14 -6.47 23.92 6.93
N THR A 15 -7.02 24.08 5.73
CA THR A 15 -6.93 23.05 4.70
C THR A 15 -5.46 22.89 4.37
N ALA A 16 -4.95 21.66 4.47
CA ALA A 16 -3.62 21.35 3.98
C ALA A 16 -3.51 21.78 2.51
N GLU A 17 -2.33 22.26 2.10
CA GLU A 17 -2.05 22.49 0.69
C GLU A 17 -2.30 21.21 -0.12
N ASP A 18 -2.70 21.37 -1.38
CA ASP A 18 -2.89 20.24 -2.29
C ASP A 18 -1.58 19.46 -2.40
N PHE A 19 -1.61 18.22 -1.91
CA PHE A 19 -0.47 17.33 -1.97
C PHE A 19 -0.24 16.87 -3.41
N SER A 20 0.90 17.22 -4.00
CA SER A 20 1.36 16.63 -5.25
C SER A 20 2.30 15.45 -4.96
N PRO A 21 1.95 14.22 -5.35
CA PRO A 21 2.83 13.08 -5.17
C PRO A 21 4.09 13.21 -6.05
N PRO A 22 5.26 12.74 -5.58
CA PRO A 22 6.45 12.63 -6.43
C PRO A 22 6.25 11.65 -7.60
N ASP A 23 6.88 11.92 -8.74
CA ASP A 23 6.79 11.06 -9.93
C ASP A 23 7.13 9.59 -9.65
N ALA A 24 8.11 9.34 -8.77
CA ALA A 24 8.49 7.98 -8.39
C ALA A 24 7.31 7.19 -7.77
N PHE A 25 6.47 7.86 -6.98
CA PHE A 25 5.28 7.26 -6.39
C PHE A 25 4.21 7.02 -7.46
N VAL A 26 3.96 7.99 -8.33
CA VAL A 26 3.00 7.84 -9.44
C VAL A 26 3.42 6.69 -10.36
N ASN A 27 4.71 6.59 -10.69
CA ASN A 27 5.25 5.52 -11.52
C ASN A 27 5.14 4.14 -10.85
N PHE A 28 5.37 4.07 -9.53
CA PHE A 28 5.16 2.85 -8.76
C PHE A 28 3.69 2.42 -8.78
N CYS A 29 2.77 3.34 -8.49
CA CYS A 29 1.34 3.04 -8.40
C CYS A 29 0.73 2.64 -9.76
N THR A 30 1.14 3.31 -10.83
CA THR A 30 0.68 3.01 -12.20
C THR A 30 1.26 1.71 -12.72
N ASN A 31 2.50 1.36 -12.35
CA ASN A 31 3.18 0.11 -12.69
C ASN A 31 3.03 -0.29 -14.18
N GLY A 32 3.15 0.69 -15.09
CA GLY A 32 2.99 0.48 -16.53
C GLY A 32 1.60 -0.03 -16.96
N GLY A 33 0.57 0.26 -16.17
CA GLY A 33 -0.81 -0.21 -16.37
C GLY A 33 -1.08 -1.63 -15.88
N GLN A 34 -0.08 -2.31 -15.30
CA GLN A 34 -0.23 -3.67 -14.78
C GLN A 34 -0.52 -3.66 -13.28
N PRO A 35 -1.33 -4.60 -12.75
CA PRO A 35 -1.48 -4.76 -11.32
C PRO A 35 -0.14 -5.01 -10.62
N LEU A 36 0.05 -4.41 -9.44
CA LEU A 36 1.19 -4.67 -8.58
C LEU A 36 1.13 -6.13 -8.08
N ALA A 37 2.20 -6.87 -8.34
CA ALA A 37 2.38 -8.25 -7.90
C ALA A 37 2.63 -8.34 -6.39
N SER A 38 2.25 -9.47 -5.78
CA SER A 38 2.60 -9.79 -4.40
C SER A 38 4.07 -10.24 -4.29
N ILE A 39 4.62 -10.18 -3.08
CA ILE A 39 5.95 -10.73 -2.79
C ILE A 39 5.79 -12.00 -1.95
N ILE A 40 6.16 -13.16 -2.52
CA ILE A 40 6.08 -14.46 -1.86
C ILE A 40 7.42 -15.17 -2.04
N GLY A 41 8.03 -15.65 -0.95
CA GLY A 41 9.33 -16.31 -1.01
C GLY A 41 10.45 -15.44 -1.60
N GLY A 42 10.35 -14.11 -1.44
CA GLY A 42 11.30 -13.14 -2.01
C GLY A 42 11.14 -12.89 -3.52
N LYS A 43 10.07 -13.38 -4.15
CA LYS A 43 9.80 -13.22 -5.58
C LYS A 43 8.49 -12.48 -5.83
N ARG A 44 8.40 -11.77 -6.96
CA ARG A 44 7.15 -11.18 -7.44
C ARG A 44 6.23 -12.27 -7.99
N VAL A 45 5.02 -12.34 -7.47
CA VAL A 45 3.98 -13.30 -7.87
C VAL A 45 2.75 -12.53 -8.38
N PRO A 46 2.37 -12.67 -9.66
CA PRO A 46 1.31 -11.88 -10.27
C PRO A 46 -0.12 -12.30 -9.88
N GLY A 47 -0.29 -13.40 -9.14
CA GLY A 47 -1.61 -13.96 -8.78
C GLY A 47 -2.22 -14.79 -9.91
N SER A 48 -2.83 -15.91 -9.56
CA SER A 48 -3.43 -16.87 -10.52
C SER A 48 -4.84 -16.50 -10.96
N MET A 49 -5.54 -15.65 -10.20
CA MET A 49 -6.96 -15.35 -10.43
C MET A 49 -7.24 -14.41 -11.62
N ASN A 50 -6.19 -13.83 -12.23
CA ASN A 50 -6.29 -12.79 -13.25
C ASN A 50 -7.26 -11.65 -12.87
N ALA A 51 -7.30 -11.35 -11.57
CA ALA A 51 -8.15 -10.32 -10.96
C ALA A 51 -7.28 -9.30 -10.22
N ALA A 52 -7.81 -8.10 -10.03
CA ALA A 52 -7.11 -7.01 -9.37
C ALA A 52 -8.05 -6.20 -8.48
N ILE A 53 -7.52 -5.74 -7.36
CA ILE A 53 -8.20 -4.88 -6.39
C ILE A 53 -7.76 -3.43 -6.66
N ASP A 54 -8.72 -2.53 -6.74
CA ASP A 54 -8.45 -1.10 -6.90
C ASP A 54 -8.12 -0.47 -5.54
N VAL A 55 -6.99 0.23 -5.48
CA VAL A 55 -6.59 1.05 -4.33
C VAL A 55 -7.06 2.45 -4.61
N ILE A 56 -8.00 2.94 -3.81
CA ILE A 56 -8.65 4.24 -4.02
C ILE A 56 -8.00 5.30 -3.13
N ASN A 57 -7.69 6.47 -3.70
CA ASN A 57 -7.31 7.63 -2.92
C ASN A 57 -8.55 8.18 -2.19
N PRO A 58 -8.60 8.22 -0.85
CA PRO A 58 -9.79 8.67 -0.12
C PRO A 58 -10.08 10.17 -0.30
N GLY A 59 -9.07 10.98 -0.61
CA GLY A 59 -9.22 12.42 -0.84
C GLY A 59 -9.84 12.75 -2.19
N THR A 60 -9.46 12.04 -3.25
CA THR A 60 -9.93 12.30 -4.63
C THR A 60 -11.00 11.32 -5.11
N LYS A 61 -11.12 10.15 -4.47
CA LYS A 61 -11.96 9.00 -4.88
C LYS A 61 -11.56 8.37 -6.21
N GLU A 62 -10.39 8.71 -6.73
CA GLU A 62 -9.85 8.14 -7.95
C GLU A 62 -9.02 6.88 -7.65
N VAL A 63 -8.90 6.01 -8.66
CA VAL A 63 -8.03 4.83 -8.58
C VAL A 63 -6.58 5.29 -8.56
N LEU A 64 -5.88 4.96 -7.48
CA LEU A 64 -4.47 5.26 -7.28
C LEU A 64 -3.59 4.16 -7.89
N ALA A 65 -3.92 2.91 -7.64
CA ALA A 65 -3.17 1.74 -8.09
C ALA A 65 -4.11 0.54 -8.22
N ARG A 66 -3.64 -0.50 -8.90
CA ARG A 66 -4.28 -1.81 -8.92
C ARG A 66 -3.31 -2.81 -8.34
N VAL A 67 -3.76 -3.66 -7.42
CA VAL A 67 -2.95 -4.75 -6.85
C VAL A 67 -3.54 -6.07 -7.31
N ALA A 68 -2.69 -7.04 -7.64
CA ALA A 68 -3.17 -8.36 -8.03
C ALA A 68 -3.91 -9.03 -6.86
N GLU A 69 -5.08 -9.59 -7.15
CA GLU A 69 -5.85 -10.35 -6.17
C GLU A 69 -5.22 -11.74 -5.99
N MET A 70 -4.94 -12.09 -4.74
CA MET A 70 -4.29 -13.35 -4.37
C MET A 70 -5.33 -14.33 -3.83
N GLY A 71 -5.33 -15.53 -4.38
CA GLY A 71 -6.26 -16.58 -4.01
C GLY A 71 -5.65 -17.61 -3.07
N TYR A 72 -6.36 -18.74 -2.94
CA TYR A 72 -5.96 -19.88 -2.12
C TYR A 72 -4.53 -20.37 -2.46
N ASP A 73 -4.21 -20.48 -3.74
CA ASP A 73 -2.93 -21.04 -4.20
C ASP A 73 -1.74 -20.15 -3.77
N GLU A 74 -1.87 -18.83 -3.90
CA GLU A 74 -0.82 -17.90 -3.47
C GLU A 74 -0.69 -17.86 -1.94
N VAL A 75 -1.81 -17.94 -1.21
CA VAL A 75 -1.78 -18.04 0.26
C VAL A 75 -1.08 -19.32 0.70
N ASN A 76 -1.38 -20.46 0.07
CA ASN A 76 -0.72 -21.72 0.37
C ASN A 76 0.79 -21.64 0.07
N LEU A 77 1.18 -21.09 -1.08
CA LEU A 77 2.60 -20.86 -1.42
C LEU A 77 3.30 -19.96 -0.38
N ALA A 78 2.61 -18.93 0.12
CA ALA A 78 3.15 -18.05 1.14
C ALA A 78 3.38 -18.76 2.48
N VAL A 79 2.45 -19.63 2.88
CA VAL A 79 2.60 -20.46 4.08
C VAL A 79 3.78 -21.42 3.93
N GLU A 80 3.89 -22.11 2.79
CA GLU A 80 5.01 -23.02 2.50
C GLU A 80 6.36 -22.29 2.56
N CYS A 81 6.46 -21.13 1.91
CA CYS A 81 7.66 -20.30 1.92
C CYS A 81 8.02 -19.83 3.35
N GLY A 82 7.01 -19.43 4.14
CA GLY A 82 7.20 -19.03 5.54
C GLY A 82 7.70 -20.18 6.40
N TYR A 83 7.13 -21.38 6.24
CA TYR A 83 7.56 -22.59 6.93
C TYR A 83 9.02 -22.93 6.59
N GLN A 84 9.37 -22.91 5.30
CA GLN A 84 10.73 -23.13 4.83
C GLN A 84 11.71 -22.11 5.40
N ALA A 85 11.36 -20.82 5.44
CA ALA A 85 12.23 -19.79 6.01
C ALA A 85 12.47 -20.01 7.50
N TYR A 86 11.41 -20.32 8.27
CA TYR A 86 11.51 -20.59 9.70
C TYR A 86 12.44 -21.79 9.99
N HIS A 87 12.23 -22.91 9.29
CA HIS A 87 13.06 -24.12 9.46
C HIS A 87 14.42 -24.03 8.77
N GLY A 88 14.57 -23.15 7.79
CA GLY A 88 15.80 -22.88 7.04
C GLY A 88 16.79 -21.98 7.76
N GLY A 89 16.50 -21.57 8.99
CA GLY A 89 17.45 -20.88 9.86
C GLY A 89 17.05 -19.47 10.25
N TRP A 90 15.93 -18.92 9.73
CA TRP A 90 15.46 -17.60 10.15
C TRP A 90 15.23 -17.53 11.66
N LYS A 91 14.74 -18.60 12.28
CA LYS A 91 14.56 -18.66 13.75
C LYS A 91 15.85 -18.58 14.56
N ASN A 92 17.01 -18.73 13.91
CA ASN A 92 18.33 -18.73 14.52
C ASN A 92 19.11 -17.44 14.20
N THR A 93 18.52 -16.48 13.48
CA THR A 93 19.19 -15.20 13.23
C THR A 93 19.35 -14.43 14.53
N LEU A 94 20.51 -13.78 14.68
CA LEU A 94 20.75 -12.87 15.79
C LEU A 94 19.97 -11.59 15.54
N VAL A 95 19.24 -11.14 16.56
CA VAL A 95 18.56 -9.83 16.59
C VAL A 95 19.57 -8.72 16.82
#